data_AF-A0A2V8CAE0-F1
#
_entry.id   AF-A0A2V8CAE0-F1
#
_cell.length_a   1.000
_cell.length_b   1.000
_cell.length_c   1.000
_cell.angle_alpha   90.00
_cell.angle_beta   90.00
_cell.angle_gamma   90.00
#
_symmetry.space_group_name_H-M   'P 1'
#
loop_
_entity.id
_entity.type
_entity.pdbx_description
1 polymer ?
#
loop_
_entity_poly.entity_id
_entity_poly.type
_entity_poly.pdbx_seq_one_letter_code
_entity_poly.pdbx_strand_id
1 'polypeptide(L)'
;MLSDWAIRLRSLLRRAEVEHELDDELRFHIRQQMESYEQAGVDHDEAVRRARLEFGGLEQVKEDCRDARGTRWLEETVQDLRLATRLLTKDRWFTLAVVLVLMLAISVNTTVFALVDGALIRGLPFEHADRIVSLGTRNIRNPIVHGPLGYQALSSREYEDWRHSATAFVDIAGYADATMNLSDDTRSPERFR
;
A
#
# COMPACT_ATOMS: atom_id res chain seq x y z
N MET A 1 3.89 21.44 19.65
CA MET A 1 3.40 20.22 18.95
C MET A 1 2.02 20.39 18.33
N LEU A 2 0.91 20.50 19.09
CA LEU A 2 -0.43 20.69 18.48
C LEU A 2 -0.61 22.07 17.83
N SER A 3 -0.02 23.12 18.41
CA SER A 3 0.01 24.47 17.86
C SER A 3 0.79 24.56 16.53
N ASP A 4 1.93 23.87 16.42
CA ASP A 4 2.73 23.83 15.19
C ASP A 4 1.97 23.16 14.04
N TRP A 5 1.25 22.08 14.35
CA TRP A 5 0.40 21.39 13.38
C TRP A 5 -0.79 22.24 12.95
N ALA A 6 -1.43 22.97 13.87
CA ALA A 6 -2.51 23.89 13.54
C ALA A 6 -2.04 25.05 12.65
N ILE A 7 -0.84 25.60 12.90
CA ILE A 7 -0.23 26.66 12.09
C ILE A 7 0.10 26.13 10.68
N ARG A 8 0.69 24.93 10.58
CA ARG A 8 0.99 24.28 9.29
C ARG A 8 -0.27 23.92 8.51
N LEU A 9 -1.33 23.47 9.18
CA LEU A 9 -2.60 23.16 8.55
C LEU A 9 -3.30 24.43 8.05
N ARG A 10 -3.24 25.51 8.84
CA ARG A 10 -3.77 26.83 8.44
C ARG A 10 -3.00 27.39 7.25
N SER A 11 -1.67 27.27 7.20
CA SER A 11 -0.88 27.74 6.06
C SER A 11 -1.18 26.97 4.78
N LEU A 12 -1.52 25.69 4.87
CA LEU A 12 -1.92 24.87 3.73
C LEU A 12 -3.34 25.19 3.23
N LEU A 13 -4.30 25.38 4.13
CA LEU A 13 -5.71 25.60 3.77
C LEU A 13 -6.04 27.08 3.47
N ARG A 14 -5.34 28.01 4.10
CA ARG A 14 -5.55 29.47 3.99
C ARG A 14 -4.30 30.19 3.49
N ARG A 15 -3.62 29.61 2.50
CA ARG A 15 -2.37 30.14 1.93
C ARG A 15 -2.44 31.62 1.59
N ALA A 16 -3.50 32.06 0.89
CA ALA A 16 -3.64 33.44 0.45
C ALA A 16 -3.70 34.43 1.63
N GLU A 17 -4.35 34.04 2.72
CA GLU A 17 -4.48 34.87 3.92
C GLU A 17 -3.15 34.96 4.68
N VAL A 18 -2.43 33.84 4.79
CA VAL A 18 -1.11 33.81 5.45
C VAL A 18 -0.03 34.50 4.61
N GLU A 19 -0.15 34.49 3.28
CA GLU A 19 0.71 35.30 2.40
C GLU A 19 0.46 36.79 2.57
N HIS A 20 -0.81 37.19 2.70
CA HIS A 20 -1.17 38.59 2.87
C HIS A 20 -0.69 39.13 4.21
N GLU A 21 -0.89 38.36 5.30
CA GLU A 21 -0.40 38.69 6.64
C GLU A 21 1.13 38.83 6.66
N LEU A 22 1.85 37.95 5.97
CA LEU A 22 3.32 38.06 5.84
C LEU A 22 3.75 39.30 5.03
N ASP A 23 3.04 39.63 3.95
CA ASP A 23 3.33 40.84 3.16
C ASP A 23 3.09 42.12 3.96
N ASP A 24 2.02 42.16 4.76
CA ASP A 24 1.68 43.29 5.63
C ASP A 24 2.72 43.48 6.75
N GLU A 25 3.16 42.39 7.39
CA GLU A 25 4.20 42.40 8.43
C GLU A 25 5.54 42.93 7.89
N LEU A 26 5.97 42.45 6.72
CA LEU A 26 7.23 42.88 6.10
C LEU A 26 7.17 44.36 5.69
N ARG A 27 6.04 44.83 5.14
CA ARG A 27 5.84 46.25 4.81
C ARG A 27 5.76 47.13 6.05
N PHE A 28 5.24 46.61 7.16
CA PHE A 28 5.27 47.31 8.44
C PHE A 28 6.70 47.51 8.93
N HIS A 29 7.55 46.49 8.90
CA HIS A 29 8.95 46.61 9.29
C HIS A 29 9.75 47.61 8.45
N ILE A 30 9.57 47.61 7.13
CA ILE A 30 10.25 48.58 6.25
C ILE A 30 9.82 50.01 6.60
N ARG A 31 8.51 50.25 6.80
CA ARG A 31 8.00 51.57 7.19
C ARG A 31 8.58 52.01 8.53
N GLN A 32 8.65 51.10 9.50
CA GLN A 32 9.24 51.40 10.81
C GLN A 32 10.72 51.78 10.71
N GLN A 33 11.50 51.11 9.86
CA GLN A 33 12.91 51.48 9.61
C GLN A 33 13.02 52.86 8.95
N MET A 34 12.17 53.16 7.97
CA MET A 34 12.14 54.48 7.34
C MET A 34 11.85 55.58 8.37
N GLU A 35 10.84 55.41 9.21
CA GLU A 35 10.49 56.35 10.28
C GLU A 35 11.65 56.54 11.27
N SER A 36 12.37 55.47 11.61
CA SER A 36 13.55 55.58 12.50
C SER A 36 14.68 56.38 11.85
N TYR A 37 14.90 56.26 10.54
CA TYR A 37 15.90 57.06 9.83
C TYR A 37 15.51 58.53 9.73
N GLU A 38 14.23 58.80 9.49
CA GLU A 38 13.68 60.16 9.49
C GLU A 38 13.81 60.82 10.88
N GLN A 39 13.50 60.08 11.95
CA GLN A 39 13.69 60.55 13.33
C GLN A 39 15.17 60.79 13.67
N ALA A 40 16.10 60.07 13.04
CA ALA A 40 17.54 60.29 13.15
C ALA A 40 18.04 61.49 12.31
N GLY A 41 17.14 62.19 11.61
CA GLY A 41 17.45 63.38 10.81
C GLY A 41 17.89 63.10 9.37
N VAL A 42 17.67 61.88 8.87
CA VAL A 42 17.91 61.53 7.46
C VAL A 42 16.73 62.02 6.61
N ASP A 43 17.03 62.60 5.45
CA ASP A 43 16.01 63.03 4.49
C ASP A 43 15.15 61.85 3.99
N HIS A 44 13.87 62.09 3.67
CA HIS A 44 12.89 61.04 3.37
C HIS A 44 13.33 60.12 2.23
N ASP A 45 13.82 60.69 1.12
CA ASP A 45 14.26 59.92 -0.05
C ASP A 45 15.49 59.05 0.29
N GLU A 46 16.36 59.54 1.18
CA GLU A 46 17.52 58.81 1.66
C GLU A 46 17.15 57.72 2.67
N ALA A 47 16.15 57.96 3.53
CA ALA A 47 15.60 56.98 4.47
C ALA A 47 14.96 55.80 3.74
N VAL A 48 14.16 56.07 2.70
CA VAL A 48 13.57 55.04 1.81
C VAL A 48 14.67 54.20 1.18
N ARG A 49 15.70 54.85 0.63
CA ARG A 49 16.81 54.17 -0.04
C ARG A 49 17.58 53.27 0.92
N ARG A 50 17.91 53.76 2.12
CA ARG A 50 18.64 53.00 3.14
C ARG A 50 17.82 51.82 3.66
N ALA A 51 16.55 52.02 3.98
CA ALA A 51 15.67 50.94 4.44
C ALA A 51 15.57 49.82 3.39
N ARG A 52 15.45 50.15 2.10
CA ARG A 52 15.45 49.14 1.02
C ARG A 52 16.77 48.39 0.86
N LEU A 53 17.90 49.09 0.99
CA LEU A 53 19.22 48.47 0.88
C LEU A 53 19.52 47.53 2.06
N GLU A 54 19.09 47.92 3.26
CA GLU A 54 19.33 47.15 4.49
C GLU A 54 18.37 45.96 4.64
N PHE A 55 17.10 46.13 4.29
CA PHE A 55 16.11 45.04 4.29
C PHE A 55 16.40 44.02 3.18
N GLY A 56 16.99 44.46 2.06
CA GLY A 56 17.27 43.62 0.90
C GLY A 56 16.03 43.34 0.05
N GLY A 57 16.04 42.21 -0.68
CA GLY A 57 14.95 41.81 -1.56
C GLY A 57 13.74 41.28 -0.78
N LEU A 58 12.63 42.02 -0.75
CA LEU A 58 11.38 41.62 -0.08
C LEU A 58 10.92 40.19 -0.46
N GLU A 59 11.01 39.85 -1.74
CA GLU A 59 10.61 38.52 -2.24
C GLU A 59 11.55 37.40 -1.78
N GLN A 60 12.83 37.71 -1.57
CA GLN A 60 13.80 36.74 -1.08
C GLN A 60 13.54 36.37 0.39
N VAL A 61 13.21 37.37 1.21
CA VAL A 61 12.80 37.16 2.62
C VAL A 61 11.48 36.38 2.71
N LYS A 62 10.54 36.61 1.78
CA LYS A 62 9.31 35.81 1.68
C LYS A 62 9.59 34.36 1.30
N GLU A 63 10.50 34.11 0.36
CA GLU A 63 10.92 32.76 0.00
C GLU A 63 11.58 32.04 1.18
N ASP A 64 12.51 32.70 1.88
CA ASP A 64 13.16 32.13 3.06
C ASP A 64 12.14 31.78 4.17
N CYS A 65 11.15 32.67 4.39
CA CYS A 65 10.06 32.40 5.32
C CYS A 65 9.16 31.23 4.88
N ARG A 66 8.96 31.04 3.58
CA ARG A 66 8.24 29.89 3.03
C ARG A 66 9.00 28.60 3.22
N ASP A 67 10.30 28.59 2.91
CA ASP A 67 11.14 27.41 3.05
C ASP A 67 11.29 27.00 4.53
N ALA A 68 11.40 27.96 5.45
CA ALA A 68 11.43 27.70 6.90
C ALA A 68 10.15 27.04 7.45
N ARG A 69 8.99 27.26 6.81
CA ARG A 69 7.71 26.66 7.24
C ARG A 69 7.63 25.16 6.91
N GLY A 70 8.44 24.66 6.00
CA GLY A 70 8.50 23.25 5.64
C GLY A 70 7.20 22.68 5.05
N THR A 71 6.26 23.53 4.62
CA THR A 71 5.00 23.11 3.97
C THR A 71 5.10 23.01 2.45
N ARG A 72 6.22 23.46 1.88
CA ARG A 72 6.48 23.47 0.44
C ARG A 72 6.29 22.10 -0.23
N TRP A 73 6.81 21.02 0.37
CA TRP A 73 6.65 19.67 -0.19
C TRP A 73 5.19 19.23 -0.28
N LEU A 74 4.32 19.66 0.65
CA LEU A 74 2.89 19.38 0.61
C LEU A 74 2.20 20.20 -0.49
N GLU A 75 2.59 21.46 -0.65
CA GLU A 75 2.05 22.32 -1.72
C GLU A 75 2.43 21.79 -3.10
N GLU A 76 3.69 21.40 -3.29
CA GLU A 76 4.18 20.74 -4.50
C GLU A 76 3.43 19.43 -4.75
N THR A 77 3.27 18.58 -3.73
CA THR A 77 2.52 17.31 -3.85
C THR A 77 1.05 17.54 -4.25
N VAL A 78 0.37 18.53 -3.68
CA VAL A 78 -1.03 18.83 -4.03
C VAL A 78 -1.13 19.37 -5.44
N GLN A 79 -0.18 20.21 -5.86
CA GLN A 79 -0.12 20.74 -7.22
C GLN A 79 0.12 19.61 -8.23
N ASP A 80 1.06 18.71 -7.94
CA ASP A 80 1.36 17.54 -8.75
C ASP A 80 0.17 16.58 -8.81
N LEU A 81 -0.54 16.36 -7.70
CA LEU A 81 -1.73 15.52 -7.67
C LEU A 81 -2.87 16.13 -8.53
N ARG A 82 -3.05 17.45 -8.47
CA ARG A 82 -4.02 18.16 -9.32
C ARG A 82 -3.65 18.06 -10.80
N LEU A 83 -2.36 18.19 -11.11
CA LEU A 83 -1.87 18.04 -12.48
C LEU A 83 -2.05 16.60 -12.97
N ALA A 84 -1.65 15.61 -12.17
CA ALA A 84 -1.79 14.20 -12.48
C ALA A 84 -3.26 13.81 -12.71
N THR A 85 -4.17 14.21 -11.83
CA THR A 85 -5.61 13.96 -12.01
C THR A 85 -6.18 14.63 -13.26
N ARG A 86 -5.71 15.84 -13.61
CA ARG A 86 -6.08 16.50 -14.86
C ARG A 86 -5.54 15.77 -16.10
N LEU A 87 -4.34 15.20 -16.03
CA LEU A 87 -3.76 14.39 -17.10
C LEU A 87 -4.52 13.07 -17.29
N LEU A 88 -4.80 12.36 -16.18
CA LEU A 88 -5.57 11.12 -16.19
C LEU A 88 -6.99 11.31 -16.75
N THR A 89 -7.62 12.45 -16.43
CA THR A 89 -8.96 12.79 -16.95
C THR A 89 -8.95 13.31 -18.40
N LYS A 90 -7.80 13.76 -18.91
CA LYS A 90 -7.62 14.15 -20.31
C LYS A 90 -7.50 12.91 -21.20
N ASP A 91 -6.65 11.95 -20.82
CA ASP A 91 -6.41 10.72 -21.58
C ASP A 91 -7.20 9.53 -20.99
N ARG A 92 -8.53 9.65 -21.02
CA ARG A 92 -9.47 8.73 -20.34
C ARG A 92 -9.34 7.28 -20.78
N TRP A 93 -9.11 7.04 -22.07
CA TRP A 93 -9.02 5.67 -22.63
C TRP A 93 -7.75 4.94 -22.18
N PHE A 94 -6.61 5.62 -22.23
CA PHE A 94 -5.34 5.06 -21.74
C PHE A 94 -5.41 4.79 -20.23
N THR A 95 -5.91 5.78 -19.47
CA THR A 95 -6.10 5.63 -18.03
C THR A 95 -6.99 4.44 -17.70
N LEU A 96 -8.11 4.26 -18.41
CA LEU A 96 -9.02 3.15 -18.19
C LEU A 96 -8.36 1.80 -18.47
N ALA A 97 -7.59 1.69 -19.56
CA ALA A 97 -6.83 0.47 -19.85
C ALA A 97 -5.82 0.13 -18.75
N VAL A 98 -5.06 1.11 -18.28
CA VAL A 98 -4.10 0.94 -17.17
C VAL A 98 -4.81 0.54 -15.88
N VAL A 99 -5.92 1.18 -15.55
CA VAL A 99 -6.74 0.85 -14.36
C VAL A 99 -7.26 -0.58 -14.43
N LEU A 100 -7.76 -1.03 -15.58
CA LEU A 100 -8.24 -2.41 -15.75
C LEU A 100 -7.13 -3.43 -15.55
N VAL A 101 -5.95 -3.19 -16.12
CA VAL A 101 -4.79 -4.08 -15.96
C VAL A 101 -4.36 -4.14 -14.50
N LEU A 102 -4.27 -2.99 -13.82
CA LEU A 102 -3.95 -2.93 -12.39
C LEU A 102 -4.99 -3.65 -11.53
N MET A 103 -6.28 -3.41 -11.79
CA MET A 103 -7.37 -4.10 -11.09
C MET A 103 -7.27 -5.62 -11.26
N LEU A 104 -7.00 -6.10 -12.48
CA LEU A 104 -6.90 -7.52 -12.77
C LEU A 104 -5.69 -8.14 -12.04
N ALA A 105 -4.52 -7.48 -12.10
CA ALA A 105 -3.33 -7.94 -11.39
C ALA A 105 -3.54 -8.02 -9.87
N ILE A 106 -4.17 -7.00 -9.27
CA ILE A 106 -4.48 -6.97 -7.83
C ILE A 106 -5.50 -8.06 -7.48
N SER A 107 -6.55 -8.20 -8.30
CA SER A 107 -7.64 -9.15 -8.03
C SER A 107 -7.19 -10.60 -8.11
N VAL A 108 -6.32 -10.94 -9.07
CA VAL A 108 -5.75 -12.29 -9.18
C VAL A 108 -4.96 -12.64 -7.92
N ASN A 109 -4.04 -11.77 -7.51
CA ASN A 109 -3.22 -12.01 -6.31
C ASN A 109 -4.08 -12.11 -5.05
N THR A 110 -5.08 -11.23 -4.92
CA THR A 110 -6.01 -11.21 -3.79
C THR A 110 -6.86 -12.49 -3.75
N THR A 111 -7.33 -12.97 -4.91
CA THR A 111 -8.16 -14.17 -5.01
C THR A 111 -7.38 -15.42 -4.66
N VAL A 112 -6.15 -15.56 -5.15
CA VAL A 112 -5.27 -16.68 -4.81
C VAL A 112 -5.02 -16.71 -3.31
N PHE A 113 -4.68 -15.55 -2.71
CA PHE A 113 -4.50 -15.48 -1.27
C PHE A 113 -5.77 -15.79 -0.49
N ALA A 114 -6.94 -15.30 -0.92
CA ALA A 114 -8.21 -15.59 -0.27
C ALA A 114 -8.56 -17.09 -0.34
N LEU A 115 -8.26 -17.76 -1.45
CA LEU A 115 -8.43 -19.21 -1.58
C LEU A 115 -7.47 -19.96 -0.66
N VAL A 116 -6.20 -19.56 -0.60
CA VAL A 116 -5.22 -20.15 0.30
C VAL A 116 -5.60 -19.91 1.76
N ASP A 117 -6.05 -18.71 2.13
CA ASP A 117 -6.50 -18.41 3.48
C ASP A 117 -7.72 -19.26 3.85
N GLY A 118 -8.70 -19.35 2.97
CA GLY A 118 -9.91 -20.15 3.19
C GLY A 118 -9.66 -21.66 3.24
N ALA A 119 -8.77 -22.18 2.39
CA ALA A 119 -8.54 -23.62 2.28
C ALA A 119 -7.42 -24.15 3.20
N LEU A 120 -6.36 -23.37 3.43
CA LEU A 120 -5.18 -23.81 4.19
C LEU A 120 -5.07 -23.13 5.56
N ILE A 121 -5.46 -21.86 5.72
CA ILE A 121 -5.15 -21.08 6.94
C ILE A 121 -6.31 -21.08 7.95
N ARG A 122 -7.55 -20.88 7.50
CA ARG A 122 -8.76 -20.88 8.37
C ARG A 122 -9.23 -22.27 8.77
N GLY A 123 -8.57 -23.30 8.26
CA GLY A 123 -8.89 -24.70 8.54
C GLY A 123 -10.06 -25.20 7.70
N LEU A 124 -9.96 -26.46 7.31
CA LEU A 124 -11.06 -27.23 6.73
C LEU A 124 -12.28 -27.18 7.67
N PRO A 125 -13.53 -27.22 7.17
CA PRO A 125 -14.76 -27.13 7.98
C PRO A 125 -15.01 -28.44 8.77
N PHE A 126 -14.04 -28.85 9.57
CA PHE A 126 -14.08 -29.98 10.47
C PHE A 126 -13.94 -29.50 11.91
N GLU A 127 -14.69 -30.14 12.80
CA GLU A 127 -14.54 -29.93 14.24
C GLU A 127 -13.13 -30.39 14.67
N HIS A 128 -12.37 -29.53 15.35
CA HIS A 128 -10.96 -29.74 15.69
C HIS A 128 -10.01 -29.91 14.48
N ALA A 129 -10.11 -29.01 13.49
CA ALA A 129 -9.22 -28.98 12.32
C ALA A 129 -7.71 -28.97 12.67
N ASP A 130 -7.33 -28.50 13.85
CA ASP A 130 -5.96 -28.53 14.38
C ASP A 130 -5.41 -29.95 14.62
N ARG A 131 -6.28 -30.95 14.70
CA ARG A 131 -5.93 -32.36 14.91
C ARG A 131 -5.85 -33.18 13.62
N ILE A 132 -6.18 -32.56 12.48
CA ILE A 132 -6.16 -33.22 11.18
C ILE A 132 -4.75 -33.10 10.60
N VAL A 133 -4.17 -34.25 10.21
CA VAL A 133 -2.84 -34.31 9.60
C VAL A 133 -2.91 -35.06 8.27
N SER A 134 -2.13 -34.60 7.28
CA SER A 134 -1.96 -35.31 6.02
C SER A 134 -0.86 -36.36 6.17
N LEU A 135 -1.18 -37.62 5.93
CA LEU A 135 -0.22 -38.72 5.91
C LEU A 135 0.18 -39.02 4.46
N GLY A 136 1.47 -39.26 4.23
CA GLY A 136 1.95 -39.65 2.91
C GLY A 136 3.34 -40.25 2.95
N THR A 137 3.66 -41.08 1.97
CA THR A 137 4.97 -41.68 1.83
C THR A 137 5.88 -40.76 1.02
N ARG A 138 7.15 -40.67 1.44
CA ARG A 138 8.20 -39.95 0.72
C ARG A 138 9.25 -40.94 0.25
N ASN A 139 9.57 -40.91 -1.04
CA ASN A 139 10.64 -41.74 -1.57
C ASN A 139 11.99 -41.05 -1.38
N ILE A 140 12.78 -41.53 -0.41
CA ILE A 140 14.08 -40.92 -0.07
C ILE A 140 15.10 -41.07 -1.23
N ARG A 141 14.90 -42.06 -2.12
CA ARG A 141 15.82 -42.33 -3.24
C ARG A 141 15.48 -41.57 -4.52
N ASN A 142 14.24 -41.11 -4.68
CA ASN A 142 13.83 -40.32 -5.84
C ASN A 142 12.89 -39.16 -5.43
N PRO A 143 13.45 -38.03 -4.98
CA PRO A 143 12.67 -36.91 -4.47
C PRO A 143 11.86 -36.15 -5.52
N ILE A 144 12.10 -36.40 -6.82
CA ILE A 144 11.60 -35.57 -7.93
C ILE A 144 10.21 -36.01 -8.41
N VAL A 145 9.77 -37.24 -8.07
CA VAL A 145 8.52 -37.84 -8.58
C VAL A 145 7.36 -37.63 -7.60
N HIS A 146 7.24 -36.44 -7.03
CA HIS A 146 6.19 -36.16 -6.06
C HIS A 146 5.27 -35.04 -6.58
N GLY A 147 3.96 -35.21 -6.40
CA GLY A 147 2.95 -34.24 -6.82
C GLY A 147 3.07 -32.89 -6.10
N PRO A 148 2.10 -31.97 -6.25
CA PRO A 148 2.16 -30.60 -5.73
C PRO A 148 2.52 -30.47 -4.23
N LEU A 149 2.32 -31.53 -3.45
CA LEU A 149 2.56 -31.59 -2.00
C LEU A 149 3.73 -32.51 -1.58
N GLY A 150 4.49 -33.10 -2.51
CA GLY A 150 5.67 -33.89 -2.13
C GLY A 150 5.39 -35.33 -1.64
N TYR A 151 4.14 -35.81 -1.72
CA TYR A 151 3.74 -37.16 -1.33
C TYR A 151 3.54 -38.09 -2.54
N GLN A 152 3.84 -39.38 -2.39
CA GLN A 152 3.40 -40.43 -3.32
C GLN A 152 1.95 -40.83 -3.02
N ALA A 153 1.19 -41.14 -4.09
CA ALA A 153 -0.11 -41.77 -3.94
C ALA A 153 0.07 -43.14 -3.27
N LEU A 154 -0.62 -43.35 -2.15
CA LEU A 154 -0.67 -44.63 -1.45
C LEU A 154 -1.44 -45.64 -2.31
N SER A 155 -0.91 -46.85 -2.42
CA SER A 155 -1.70 -47.97 -2.95
C SER A 155 -2.82 -48.33 -1.96
N SER A 156 -3.91 -48.91 -2.47
CA SER A 156 -5.04 -49.33 -1.63
C SER A 156 -4.62 -50.28 -0.50
N ARG A 157 -3.65 -51.15 -0.76
CA ARG A 157 -3.10 -52.07 0.24
C ARG A 157 -2.33 -51.35 1.34
N GLU A 158 -1.48 -50.40 0.98
CA GLU A 158 -0.75 -49.61 1.98
C GLU A 158 -1.70 -48.80 2.86
N TYR A 159 -2.80 -48.30 2.29
CA TYR A 159 -3.87 -47.66 3.06
C TYR A 159 -4.54 -48.62 4.05
N GLU A 160 -4.91 -49.83 3.62
CA GLU A 160 -5.50 -50.85 4.50
C GLU A 160 -4.54 -51.22 5.64
N ASP A 161 -3.26 -51.45 5.32
CA ASP A 161 -2.23 -51.74 6.30
C ASP A 161 -2.10 -50.63 7.35
N TRP A 162 -2.12 -49.37 6.92
CA TRP A 162 -2.05 -48.21 7.81
C TRP A 162 -3.30 -48.08 8.67
N ARG A 163 -4.50 -48.25 8.08
CA ARG A 163 -5.77 -48.20 8.80
C ARG A 163 -5.85 -49.27 9.89
N HIS A 164 -5.29 -50.45 9.66
CA HIS A 164 -5.28 -51.53 10.64
C HIS A 164 -4.18 -51.40 11.69
N SER A 165 -3.03 -50.80 11.35
CA SER A 165 -1.85 -50.76 12.22
C SER A 165 -1.73 -49.48 13.05
N ALA A 166 -2.38 -48.39 12.63
CA ALA A 166 -2.27 -47.10 13.29
C ALA A 166 -3.07 -47.05 14.60
N THR A 167 -2.39 -46.76 15.71
CA THR A 167 -3.00 -46.63 17.05
C THR A 167 -3.04 -45.19 17.56
N ALA A 168 -2.30 -44.27 16.91
CA ALA A 168 -2.20 -42.87 17.30
C ALA A 168 -3.34 -42.00 16.75
N PHE A 169 -4.14 -42.51 15.79
CA PHE A 169 -5.20 -41.78 15.11
C PHE A 169 -6.56 -42.41 15.42
N VAL A 170 -7.60 -41.57 15.53
CA VAL A 170 -8.98 -42.03 15.77
C VAL A 170 -9.55 -42.75 14.54
N ASP A 171 -9.26 -42.25 13.35
CA ASP A 171 -9.60 -42.87 12.06
C ASP A 171 -8.62 -42.41 10.98
N ILE A 172 -8.54 -43.17 9.89
CA ILE A 172 -7.76 -42.83 8.70
C ILE A 172 -8.68 -42.93 7.48
N ALA A 173 -8.80 -41.81 6.76
CA ALA A 173 -9.54 -41.73 5.51
C ALA A 173 -8.57 -41.59 4.33
N GLY A 174 -8.82 -42.35 3.26
CA GLY A 174 -8.14 -42.18 1.98
C GLY A 174 -8.98 -41.32 1.03
N TYR A 175 -8.34 -40.38 0.34
CA TYR A 175 -8.95 -39.64 -0.75
C TYR A 175 -8.03 -39.71 -1.98
N ALA A 176 -8.64 -39.69 -3.17
CA ALA A 176 -7.92 -39.69 -4.43
C ALA A 176 -8.45 -38.56 -5.33
N ASP A 177 -7.56 -37.71 -5.83
CA ASP A 177 -7.91 -36.68 -6.82
C ASP A 177 -7.98 -37.23 -8.27
N ALA A 178 -8.00 -38.56 -8.42
CA ALA A 178 -8.04 -39.25 -9.70
C ALA A 178 -9.40 -39.92 -9.92
N THR A 179 -10.03 -39.66 -11.07
CA THR A 179 -11.16 -40.48 -11.51
C THR A 179 -10.69 -41.89 -11.82
N MET A 180 -11.31 -42.87 -11.17
CA MET A 180 -11.03 -44.29 -11.38
C MET A 180 -12.19 -44.93 -12.15
N ASN A 181 -11.86 -45.78 -13.13
CA ASN A 181 -12.86 -46.63 -13.77
C ASN A 181 -12.80 -47.99 -13.10
N LEU A 182 -13.90 -48.39 -12.45
CA LEU A 182 -14.02 -49.70 -11.81
C LEU A 182 -14.77 -50.62 -12.78
N SER A 183 -14.14 -51.75 -13.15
CA SER A 183 -14.78 -52.81 -13.94
C SER A 183 -14.54 -54.16 -13.30
N ASP A 184 -15.47 -55.08 -13.52
CA ASP A 184 -15.38 -56.49 -13.15
C ASP A 184 -15.72 -57.34 -14.39
N ASP A 185 -15.38 -58.62 -14.41
CA ASP A 185 -15.66 -59.55 -15.53
C ASP A 185 -17.16 -59.63 -15.88
N THR A 186 -18.02 -59.13 -14.99
CA THR A 186 -19.48 -59.13 -15.13
C THR A 186 -20.10 -57.73 -15.34
N ARG A 187 -19.32 -56.63 -15.30
CA ARG A 187 -19.86 -55.26 -15.39
C ARG A 187 -19.03 -54.34 -16.28
N SER A 188 -19.72 -53.51 -17.06
CA SER A 188 -19.10 -52.44 -17.84
C SER A 188 -18.37 -51.43 -16.92
N PRO A 189 -17.25 -50.83 -17.35
CA PRO A 189 -16.48 -49.93 -16.50
C PRO A 189 -17.32 -48.72 -16.06
N GLU A 190 -17.48 -48.55 -14.76
CA GLU A 190 -18.14 -47.39 -14.16
C GLU A 190 -17.10 -46.39 -13.66
N ARG A 191 -17.29 -45.13 -14.03
CA ARG A 191 -16.40 -44.04 -13.63
C ARG A 191 -16.79 -43.51 -12.25
N PHE A 192 -15.95 -43.77 -11.26
CA PHE A 192 -16.05 -43.19 -9.92
C PHE A 192 -15.24 -41.88 -9.88
N ARG A 193 -15.89 -40.83 -9.36
CA ARG A 193 -15.38 -39.45 -9.28
C ARG A 193 -15.34 -38.99 -7.84
#